data_AF-A0A937PJS1-F1
#
_entry.id   AF-A0A937PJS1-F1
#
_cell.length_a   1.000
_cell.length_b   1.000
_cell.length_c   1.000
_cell.angle_alpha   90.00
_cell.angle_beta   90.00
_cell.angle_gamma   90.00
#
_symmetry.space_group_name_H-M   'P 1'
#
loop_
_entity.id
_entity.type
_entity.pdbx_description
1 polymer ?
#
loop_
_entity_poly.entity_id
_entity_poly.type
_entity_poly.pdbx_seq_one_letter_code
_entity_poly.pdbx_strand_id
1 'polypeptide(L)'
;QLEQSYAGRLGHFVEPVVRPIGLDWRSGIAFMAGIAAKEVVVSTFGTIYSLGEVDPEETGSLRESMQKDPSWNPLKALAFLMFSLIYLPCFVAMAVFYRESGSKLKWTLFLIFWTTVLAWFVSFIVYQGGSLLGLGV
;
A
#
# COMPACT_ATOMS: atom_id res chain seq x y z
N GLN A 1 12.01 2.89 16.78
CA GLN A 1 12.89 1.70 16.67
C GLN A 1 12.62 0.82 15.43
N LEU A 2 11.53 1.01 14.68
CA LEU A 2 11.24 0.24 13.45
C LEU A 2 11.96 0.77 12.17
N GLU A 3 12.37 2.04 12.13
CA GLU A 3 13.08 2.66 10.99
C GLU A 3 14.42 1.99 10.65
N GLN A 4 15.10 1.39 11.64
CA GLN A 4 16.38 0.67 11.44
C GLN A 4 16.20 -0.84 11.22
N SER A 5 14.97 -1.35 11.26
CA SER A 5 14.71 -2.77 11.02
C SER A 5 14.78 -3.09 9.52
N TYR A 6 15.01 -4.36 9.16
CA TYR A 6 15.07 -4.82 7.76
C TYR A 6 13.85 -4.34 6.94
N ALA A 7 12.68 -4.22 7.57
CA ALA A 7 11.46 -3.69 6.99
C ALA A 7 11.53 -2.19 6.66
N GLY A 8 12.15 -1.36 7.50
CA GLY A 8 12.36 0.07 7.25
C GLY A 8 13.32 0.32 6.07
N ARG A 9 14.37 -0.51 5.95
CA ARG A 9 15.33 -0.43 4.83
C ARG A 9 14.72 -0.86 3.50
N LEU A 10 13.82 -1.85 3.50
CA LEU A 10 13.01 -2.26 2.35
C LEU A 10 11.95 -1.21 2.00
N GLY A 11 11.30 -0.60 3.00
CA GLY A 11 10.34 0.50 2.80
C GLY A 11 10.98 1.72 2.15
N HIS A 12 12.20 2.11 2.56
CA HIS A 12 12.96 3.19 1.95
C HIS A 12 13.43 2.89 0.51
N PHE A 13 13.56 1.62 0.13
CA PHE A 13 13.87 1.24 -1.26
C PHE A 13 12.68 1.44 -2.20
N VAL A 14 11.46 1.26 -1.67
CA VAL A 14 10.20 1.52 -2.39
C VAL A 14 9.80 2.99 -2.31
N GLU A 15 10.26 3.72 -1.28
CA GLU A 15 10.02 5.15 -1.07
C GLU A 15 10.20 6.04 -2.33
N PRO A 16 11.28 5.96 -3.13
CA PRO A 16 11.42 6.83 -4.30
C PRO A 16 10.29 6.66 -5.34
N VAL A 17 9.65 5.49 -5.37
CA VAL A 17 8.53 5.21 -6.28
C VAL A 17 7.21 5.68 -5.66
N VAL A 18 7.01 5.58 -4.35
CA VAL A 18 5.74 5.99 -3.71
C VAL A 18 5.69 7.47 -3.30
N ARG A 19 6.85 8.11 -3.13
CA ARG A 19 6.99 9.54 -2.81
C ARG A 19 6.33 10.49 -3.82
N PRO A 20 6.40 10.30 -5.15
CA PRO A 20 5.67 11.15 -6.11
C PRO A 20 4.14 11.03 -5.99
N ILE A 21 3.64 10.02 -5.29
CA ILE A 21 2.21 9.81 -5.03
C ILE A 21 1.80 10.38 -3.65
N GLY A 22 2.73 11.06 -2.96
CA GLY A 22 2.52 11.58 -1.62
C GLY A 22 2.46 10.51 -0.52
N LEU A 23 2.87 9.28 -0.84
CA LEU A 23 2.87 8.16 0.10
C LEU A 23 4.26 7.97 0.72
N ASP A 24 4.28 7.63 2.01
CA ASP A 24 5.48 7.48 2.80
C ASP A 24 5.96 6.02 2.87
N TRP A 25 7.16 5.79 3.41
CA TRP A 25 7.75 4.45 3.61
C TRP A 25 6.82 3.49 4.37
N ARG A 26 5.96 4.01 5.26
CA ARG A 26 4.95 3.27 6.03
C ARG A 26 3.95 2.58 5.10
N SER A 27 3.47 3.28 4.08
CA SER A 27 2.57 2.73 3.05
C SER A 27 3.28 1.66 2.23
N GLY A 28 4.56 1.85 1.92
CA GLY A 28 5.38 0.86 1.23
C GLY A 28 5.48 -0.47 1.99
N ILE A 29 5.72 -0.42 3.30
CA ILE A 29 5.74 -1.62 4.15
C ILE A 29 4.35 -2.27 4.23
N ALA A 30 3.31 -1.45 4.37
CA ALA A 30 1.94 -1.95 4.40
C ALA A 30 1.54 -2.67 3.09
N PHE A 31 1.98 -2.17 1.93
CA PHE A 31 1.75 -2.85 0.64
C PHE A 31 2.52 -4.16 0.50
N MET A 32 3.76 -4.23 1.00
CA MET A 32 4.54 -5.47 1.02
C MET A 32 3.88 -6.52 1.91
N ALA A 33 3.41 -6.14 3.09
CA ALA A 33 2.66 -7.02 3.98
C ALA A 33 1.32 -7.47 3.36
N GLY A 34 0.66 -6.57 2.62
CA GLY A 34 -0.58 -6.83 1.90
C GLY A 34 -0.49 -7.87 0.76
N ILE A 35 0.74 -8.23 0.32
CA ILE A 35 0.93 -9.32 -0.66
C ILE A 35 0.51 -10.67 -0.06
N ALA A 36 0.82 -10.87 1.22
CA ALA A 36 0.48 -12.11 1.93
C ALA A 36 -1.03 -12.22 2.11
N ALA A 37 -1.67 -11.18 2.64
CA ALA A 37 -3.12 -11.04 2.69
C ALA A 37 -3.54 -9.57 2.83
N LYS A 38 -4.65 -9.19 2.20
CA LYS A 38 -5.14 -7.79 2.18
C LYS A 38 -5.51 -7.27 3.57
N GLU A 39 -5.90 -8.16 4.49
CA GLU A 39 -6.25 -7.84 5.89
C GLU A 39 -5.01 -7.49 6.73
N VAL A 40 -3.84 -8.04 6.38
CA VAL A 40 -2.57 -7.82 7.09
C VAL A 40 -2.10 -6.36 6.95
N VAL A 41 -2.62 -5.62 5.97
CA VAL A 41 -2.37 -4.18 5.81
C VAL A 41 -2.79 -3.42 7.07
N VAL A 42 -3.96 -3.74 7.65
CA VAL A 42 -4.50 -3.06 8.84
C VAL A 42 -3.65 -3.37 10.07
N SER A 43 -3.30 -4.65 10.26
CA SER A 43 -2.41 -5.10 11.33
C SER A 43 -1.01 -4.47 11.25
N THR A 44 -0.49 -4.27 10.04
CA THR A 44 0.80 -3.60 9.81
C THR A 44 0.74 -2.14 10.22
N PHE A 45 -0.34 -1.41 9.89
CA PHE A 45 -0.53 -0.04 10.37
C PHE A 45 -0.69 0.01 11.89
N GLY A 46 -1.41 -0.94 12.50
CA GLY A 46 -1.51 -1.05 13.96
C GLY A 46 -0.15 -1.20 14.63
N THR A 47 0.71 -2.06 14.07
CA THR A 47 2.08 -2.25 14.54
C THR A 47 2.93 -0.97 14.35
N ILE A 48 2.83 -0.30 13.19
CA ILE A 48 3.60 0.91 12.86
C ILE A 48 3.22 2.09 13.78
N TYR A 49 1.94 2.25 14.12
CA TYR A 49 1.46 3.26 15.05
C TYR A 49 1.63 2.86 16.53
N SER A 50 2.34 1.76 16.80
CA SER A 50 2.57 1.22 18.15
C SER A 50 1.27 0.93 18.92
N LEU A 51 0.20 0.61 18.21
CA LEU A 51 -1.11 0.28 18.76
C LEU A 51 -1.25 -1.21 19.12
N GLY A 52 -0.25 -2.04 18.82
CA GLY A 52 -0.29 -3.49 19.05
C GLY A 52 -1.09 -4.23 17.96
N GLU A 53 -1.74 -5.33 18.34
CA GLU A 53 -2.73 -6.00 17.47
C GLU A 53 -3.96 -5.11 17.33
N VAL A 54 -4.16 -4.57 16.13
CA VAL A 54 -5.39 -3.86 15.76
C VAL A 54 -6.28 -4.87 15.05
N ASP A 55 -7.44 -5.13 15.63
CA ASP A 55 -8.46 -5.98 15.05
C ASP A 55 -8.99 -5.31 13.76
N PRO A 56 -9.05 -6.01 12.62
CA PRO A 56 -9.60 -5.46 11.38
C PRO A 56 -11.07 -5.01 11.51
N GLU A 57 -11.82 -5.52 12.50
CA GLU A 57 -13.21 -5.11 12.76
C GLU A 57 -13.32 -3.90 13.72
N GLU A 58 -12.32 -3.65 14.58
CA GLU A 58 -12.29 -2.52 15.54
C GLU A 58 -11.15 -1.52 15.24
N THR A 59 -11.30 -0.76 14.14
CA THR A 59 -10.29 0.20 13.65
C THR A 59 -10.35 1.59 14.30
N GLY A 60 -11.13 1.77 15.37
CA GLY A 60 -11.34 3.08 16.02
C GLY A 60 -10.05 3.75 16.53
N SER A 61 -9.19 2.97 17.18
CA SER A 61 -7.89 3.43 17.71
C SER A 61 -6.89 3.80 16.61
N LEU A 62 -6.94 3.09 15.48
CA LEU A 62 -6.12 3.34 14.29
C LEU A 62 -6.55 4.65 13.63
N ARG A 63 -7.86 4.87 13.46
CA ARG A 63 -8.41 6.09 12.88
C ARG A 63 -8.02 7.33 13.68
N GLU A 64 -8.11 7.26 15.01
CA GLU A 64 -7.76 8.39 15.88
C GLU A 64 -6.25 8.72 15.83
N SER A 65 -5.40 7.69 15.75
CA SER A 65 -3.95 7.87 15.62
C SER A 65 -3.54 8.42 14.26
N MET A 66 -4.21 8.00 13.19
CA MET A 66 -3.98 8.53 11.83
C MET A 66 -4.52 9.96 11.67
N GLN A 67 -5.60 10.33 12.36
CA GLN A 67 -6.13 11.70 12.38
C GLN A 67 -5.20 12.67 13.12
N LYS A 68 -4.43 12.20 14.11
CA LYS A 68 -3.45 12.99 14.85
C LYS A 68 -2.12 13.15 14.10
N ASP A 69 -1.92 12.42 13.01
CA ASP A 69 -0.67 12.44 12.24
C ASP A 69 -0.74 13.52 11.14
N PRO A 70 0.03 14.63 11.25
CA PRO A 70 0.02 15.70 10.26
C PRO A 70 0.57 15.26 8.89
N SER A 71 1.18 14.08 8.80
CA SER A 71 1.61 13.50 7.52
C SER A 71 0.45 12.89 6.71
N TRP A 72 -0.71 12.64 7.33
CA TRP A 72 -1.88 12.09 6.67
C TRP A 72 -2.88 13.17 6.26
N ASN A 73 -3.17 13.22 4.96
CA ASN A 73 -4.23 14.03 4.39
C ASN A 73 -5.28 13.09 3.76
N PRO A 74 -6.59 13.39 3.78
CA PRO A 74 -7.61 12.62 3.05
C PRO A 74 -7.24 12.30 1.60
N LEU A 75 -6.47 13.18 0.95
CA LEU A 75 -5.94 12.95 -0.40
C LEU A 75 -4.97 11.77 -0.49
N LYS A 76 -4.05 11.66 0.49
CA LYS A 76 -3.12 10.52 0.60
C LYS A 76 -3.86 9.23 0.91
N ALA A 77 -4.91 9.31 1.74
CA ALA A 77 -5.76 8.15 2.05
C ALA A 77 -6.49 7.63 0.80
N LEU A 78 -6.99 8.53 -0.04
CA LEU A 78 -7.60 8.18 -1.32
C LEU A 78 -6.60 7.54 -2.29
N ALA A 79 -5.40 8.13 -2.42
CA ALA A 79 -4.34 7.57 -3.25
C ALA A 79 -3.92 6.16 -2.77
N PHE A 80 -3.81 5.97 -1.45
CA PHE A 80 -3.53 4.69 -0.82
C PHE A 80 -4.63 3.65 -1.09
N LEU A 81 -5.90 4.05 -0.96
CA LEU A 81 -7.05 3.17 -1.25
C LEU A 81 -7.04 2.73 -2.71
N MET A 82 -6.91 3.67 -3.64
CA MET A 82 -6.86 3.37 -5.08
C MET A 82 -5.72 2.42 -5.41
N PHE A 83 -4.53 2.65 -4.82
CA PHE A 83 -3.42 1.73 -4.97
C PHE A 83 -3.77 0.35 -4.41
N SER A 84 -4.29 0.26 -3.18
CA SER A 84 -4.63 -1.03 -2.53
C SER A 84 -5.67 -1.85 -3.31
N LEU A 85 -6.63 -1.19 -3.97
CA LEU A 85 -7.68 -1.85 -4.77
C LEU A 85 -7.15 -2.40 -6.09
N ILE A 86 -6.26 -1.67 -6.75
CA ILE A 86 -5.78 -1.99 -8.11
C ILE A 86 -4.52 -2.86 -8.09
N TYR A 87 -3.73 -2.69 -7.03
CA TYR A 87 -2.51 -3.44 -6.80
C TYR A 87 -2.75 -4.95 -6.70
N LEU A 88 -1.77 -5.70 -7.20
CA LEU A 88 -1.61 -7.15 -7.18
C LEU A 88 -2.77 -7.96 -6.61
N PRO A 89 -3.40 -8.82 -7.43
CA PRO A 89 -4.36 -9.78 -6.91
C PRO A 89 -3.61 -10.71 -5.95
N CYS A 90 -4.21 -11.00 -4.80
CA CYS A 90 -3.59 -11.70 -3.68
C CYS A 90 -2.83 -12.97 -4.08
N PHE A 91 -1.92 -13.45 -3.21
CA PHE A 91 -1.07 -14.63 -3.47
C PHE A 91 -1.86 -15.85 -3.99
N VAL A 92 -3.08 -16.05 -3.50
CA VAL A 92 -3.98 -17.13 -3.94
C VAL A 92 -4.40 -16.97 -5.40
N ALA A 93 -4.87 -15.78 -5.79
CA ALA A 93 -5.27 -15.49 -7.17
C ALA A 93 -4.08 -15.62 -8.14
N MET A 94 -2.90 -15.21 -7.69
CA MET A 94 -1.65 -15.34 -8.43
C MET A 94 -1.24 -16.81 -8.63
N ALA A 95 -1.40 -17.64 -7.60
CA ALA A 95 -1.14 -19.08 -7.67
C ALA A 95 -2.09 -19.80 -8.65
N VAL A 96 -3.37 -19.43 -8.67
CA VAL A 96 -4.34 -19.94 -9.64
C VAL A 96 -3.97 -19.50 -11.06
N PHE A 97 -3.70 -18.21 -11.26
CA PHE A 97 -3.32 -17.68 -12.58
C PHE A 97 -2.04 -18.32 -13.13
N TYR A 98 -1.06 -18.59 -12.26
CA TYR A 98 0.16 -19.30 -12.65
C TYR A 98 -0.13 -20.73 -13.14
N ARG A 99 -1.04 -21.44 -12.47
CA ARG A 99 -1.44 -22.79 -12.87
C ARG A 99 -2.21 -22.79 -14.20
N GLU A 100 -3.06 -21.79 -14.43
CA GLU A 100 -3.83 -21.66 -15.67
C GLU A 100 -2.99 -21.15 -16.85
N SER A 101 -2.00 -20.29 -16.61
CA SER A 101 -1.09 -19.75 -17.64
C SER A 101 -0.01 -20.75 -18.11
N GLY A 102 -0.15 -22.03 -17.77
CA GLY A 102 0.76 -23.09 -18.18
C GLY A 102 2.12 -23.05 -17.47
N SER A 103 2.16 -22.65 -16.19
CA SER A 103 3.37 -22.56 -15.36
C SER A 103 4.47 -21.66 -15.92
N LYS A 104 4.13 -20.72 -16.81
CA LYS A 104 5.08 -19.74 -17.32
C LYS A 104 5.15 -18.56 -16.36
N LEU A 105 6.14 -18.60 -15.47
CA LEU A 105 6.47 -17.54 -14.51
C LEU A 105 6.59 -16.16 -15.17
N LYS A 106 7.00 -16.11 -16.45
CA LYS A 106 7.05 -14.89 -17.26
C LYS A 106 5.70 -14.17 -17.37
N TRP A 107 4.60 -14.91 -17.55
CA TRP A 107 3.26 -14.32 -17.71
C TRP A 107 2.70 -13.83 -16.38
N THR A 108 2.94 -14.58 -15.30
CA THR A 108 2.56 -14.15 -13.94
C THR A 108 3.33 -12.90 -13.54
N LEU A 109 4.65 -12.85 -13.77
CA LEU A 109 5.46 -11.65 -13.53
C LEU A 109 5.04 -10.47 -14.40
N PHE A 110 4.68 -10.73 -15.67
CA PHE A 110 4.16 -9.68 -16.55
C PHE A 110 2.86 -9.08 -16.01
N LEU A 111 1.92 -9.91 -15.58
CA LEU A 111 0.66 -9.44 -14.97
C LEU A 111 0.91 -8.67 -13.67
N ILE A 112 1.82 -9.16 -12.82
CA ILE A 112 2.22 -8.49 -11.58
C ILE A 112 2.77 -7.10 -11.85
N PHE A 113 3.72 -7.03 -12.78
CA PHE A 113 4.37 -5.78 -13.13
C PHE A 113 3.37 -4.82 -13.77
N TRP A 114 2.54 -5.31 -14.69
CA TRP A 114 1.51 -4.52 -15.37
C TRP A 114 0.50 -3.91 -14.39
N THR A 115 -0.03 -4.70 -13.47
CA THR A 115 -0.99 -4.22 -12.47
C THR A 115 -0.36 -3.25 -11.48
N THR A 116 0.90 -3.48 -11.08
CA THR A 116 1.63 -2.56 -10.20
C THR A 116 1.90 -1.22 -10.87
N VAL A 117 2.31 -1.23 -12.14
CA VAL A 117 2.52 0.00 -12.93
C VAL A 117 1.21 0.75 -13.13
N LEU A 118 0.12 0.03 -13.41
CA LEU A 118 -1.21 0.63 -13.57
C LEU A 118 -1.71 1.24 -12.24
N ALA A 119 -1.55 0.54 -11.13
CA ALA A 119 -1.88 1.05 -9.79
C ALA A 119 -1.07 2.32 -9.46
N TRP A 120 0.22 2.31 -9.78
CA TRP A 120 1.10 3.47 -9.61
C TRP A 120 0.63 4.67 -10.44
N PHE A 121 0.30 4.46 -11.72
CA PHE A 121 -0.22 5.51 -12.60
C PHE A 121 -1.54 6.09 -12.11
N VAL A 122 -2.49 5.24 -11.71
CA VAL A 122 -3.81 5.70 -11.22
C VAL A 122 -3.63 6.48 -9.92
N SER A 123 -2.84 5.97 -8.97
CA SER A 123 -2.59 6.64 -7.70
C SER A 123 -1.87 7.98 -7.90
N PHE A 124 -0.92 8.05 -8.84
CA PHE A 124 -0.28 9.30 -9.25
C PHE A 124 -1.27 10.32 -9.83
N ILE A 125 -2.16 9.90 -10.74
CA ILE A 125 -3.19 10.77 -11.31
C ILE A 125 -4.14 11.28 -10.23
N VAL A 126 -4.54 10.42 -9.28
CA VAL A 126 -5.44 10.79 -8.18
C VAL A 126 -4.76 11.79 -7.24
N TYR A 127 -3.49 11.57 -6.88
CA TYR A 127 -2.76 12.49 -6.02
C TYR A 127 -2.49 13.84 -6.71
N GLN A 128 -1.99 13.82 -7.94
CA GLN A 128 -1.69 15.02 -8.69
C GLN A 128 -2.96 15.79 -9.09
N GLY A 129 -4.01 15.08 -9.51
CA GLY A 129 -5.31 15.64 -9.85
C GLY A 129 -6.03 16.19 -8.61
N GLY A 130 -5.98 15.47 -7.49
CA GLY A 130 -6.53 15.94 -6.22
C GLY A 130 -5.78 17.16 -5.67
N SER A 131 -4.46 17.21 -5.84
CA SER A 131 -3.63 18.35 -5.44
C SER A 131 -3.91 19.57 -6.31
N LEU A 132 -4.09 19.38 -7.62
CA LEU A 132 -4.50 20.43 -8.56
C LEU A 132 -5.90 20.97 -8.29
N LEU A 133 -6.83 20.13 -7.80
CA LEU A 133 -8.17 20.53 -7.40
C LEU A 133 -8.23 21.25 -6.04
N GLY A 134 -7.08 21.45 -5.38
CA GLY A 134 -7.01 22.16 -4.09
C GLY A 134 -7.58 21.37 -2.90
N LEU A 135 -7.82 20.06 -3.07
CA LEU A 135 -8.24 19.16 -1.99
C LEU A 135 -7.08 18.76 -1.07
N GLY A 136 -5.86 19.20 -1.38
CA GLY A 136 -4.65 18.97 -0.58
C GLY A 136 -4.32 20.17 0.31
N VAL A 137 -5.16 20.42 1.32
CA VAL A 137 -4.79 21.14 2.55
C VAL A 137 -5.09 20.21 3.72
#